data_AF-A0A659UA26-F1
#
_entry.id   AF-A0A659UA26-F1
#
_cell.length_a   1.000
_cell.length_b   1.000
_cell.length_c   1.000
_cell.angle_alpha   90.00
_cell.angle_beta   90.00
_cell.angle_gamma   90.00
#
_symmetry.space_group_name_H-M   'P 1'
#
loop_
_entity.id
_entity.type
_entity.pdbx_description
1 polymer ?
#
loop_
_entity_poly.entity_id
_entity_poly.type
_entity_poly.pdbx_seq_one_letter_code
_entity_poly.pdbx_strand_id
1 'polypeptide(L)'
;DMFDRPGKPSDHFPAPFANEEAAAASNGGAAPPDLSLLAKAPGVERGFPQFVFDIFTQYDAGGPDYIHSLLTGYDETPPAGMVIPEGTHYNPYFMSGVSLKMPKPLS
;
A
#
# COMPACT_ATOMS: atom_id res chain seq x y z
N ASP A 1 -11.56 -23.34 -28.36
CA ASP A 1 -11.43 -23.49 -26.89
C ASP A 1 -10.29 -22.66 -26.34
N MET A 2 -10.46 -22.14 -25.13
CA MET A 2 -9.39 -21.48 -24.38
C MET A 2 -8.56 -22.58 -23.69
N PHE A 3 -7.23 -22.49 -23.75
CA PHE A 3 -6.33 -23.44 -23.10
C PHE A 3 -5.22 -22.70 -22.37
N ASP A 4 -4.77 -23.26 -21.24
CA ASP A 4 -3.64 -22.73 -20.49
C ASP A 4 -2.32 -23.10 -21.17
N ARG A 5 -1.39 -22.14 -21.20
CA ARG A 5 -0.03 -22.37 -21.73
C ARG A 5 1.02 -21.89 -20.73
N PRO A 6 2.25 -22.43 -20.78
CA PRO A 6 3.37 -21.85 -20.05
C PRO A 6 3.58 -20.37 -20.40
N GLY A 7 3.92 -19.59 -19.38
CA GLY A 7 4.21 -18.16 -19.51
C GLY A 7 5.45 -17.91 -20.38
N LYS A 8 5.45 -16.76 -21.07
CA LYS A 8 6.57 -16.25 -21.87
C LYS A 8 7.02 -14.90 -21.30
N PRO A 9 8.27 -14.45 -21.57
CA PRO A 9 8.75 -13.15 -21.08
C PRO A 9 7.94 -11.93 -21.53
N SER A 10 7.16 -12.05 -22.60
CA SER A 10 6.27 -10.99 -23.10
C SER A 10 4.93 -10.91 -22.37
N ASP A 11 4.61 -11.88 -21.51
CA ASP A 11 3.33 -11.90 -20.78
C ASP A 11 3.40 -10.97 -19.57
N HIS A 12 2.26 -10.36 -19.23
CA HIS A 12 2.12 -9.57 -18.01
C HIS A 12 2.11 -10.47 -16.77
N PHE A 13 2.34 -9.87 -15.61
CA PHE A 13 2.13 -10.59 -14.35
C PHE A 13 0.66 -10.95 -14.18
N PRO A 14 0.37 -12.21 -13.81
CA PRO A 14 -1.00 -12.66 -13.60
C PRO A 14 -1.59 -11.95 -12.38
N ALA A 15 -2.83 -11.49 -12.50
CA ALA A 15 -3.58 -10.95 -11.37
C ALA A 15 -3.93 -12.07 -10.38
N PRO A 16 -3.83 -11.83 -9.06
CA PRO A 16 -4.15 -12.84 -8.04
C PRO A 16 -5.67 -13.13 -7.94
N PHE A 17 -6.50 -12.20 -8.40
CA PHE A 17 -7.95 -12.31 -8.40
C PHE A 17 -8.50 -12.05 -9.80
N ALA A 18 -9.63 -12.68 -10.12
CA ALA A 18 -10.28 -12.50 -11.43
C ALA A 18 -10.87 -11.09 -11.62
N ASN A 19 -11.31 -10.47 -10.51
CA ASN A 19 -11.90 -9.12 -10.48
C ASN A 19 -11.80 -8.52 -9.07
N GLU A 20 -12.22 -7.27 -8.94
CA GLU A 20 -12.17 -6.49 -7.70
C GLU A 20 -13.11 -7.06 -6.63
N GLU A 21 -14.28 -7.57 -7.02
CA GLU A 21 -15.27 -8.13 -6.10
C GLU A 21 -14.76 -9.42 -5.44
N ALA A 22 -14.10 -10.29 -6.21
CA ALA A 22 -13.47 -11.51 -5.68
C ALA A 22 -12.30 -11.18 -4.74
N ALA A 23 -11.55 -10.12 -5.06
CA ALA A 23 -10.47 -9.63 -4.22
C ALA A 23 -11.03 -9.08 -2.89
N ALA A 24 -12.06 -8.25 -2.92
CA ALA A 24 -12.71 -7.70 -1.74
C ALA A 24 -13.34 -8.81 -0.88
N ALA A 25 -14.03 -9.77 -1.49
CA ALA A 25 -14.62 -10.90 -0.78
C ALA A 25 -13.57 -11.72 -0.01
N SER A 26 -12.38 -11.90 -0.60
CA SER A 26 -11.28 -12.68 0.03
C SER A 26 -10.53 -11.90 1.12
N ASN A 27 -10.60 -10.57 1.11
CA ASN A 27 -9.82 -9.67 1.99
C ASN A 27 -10.71 -8.86 2.96
N GLY A 28 -11.86 -9.41 3.37
CA GLY A 28 -12.71 -8.80 4.39
C GLY A 28 -13.37 -7.50 3.96
N GLY A 29 -13.75 -7.41 2.69
CA GLY A 29 -14.49 -6.29 2.08
C GLY A 29 -13.62 -5.21 1.43
N ALA A 30 -12.29 -5.32 1.49
CA ALA A 30 -11.37 -4.36 0.87
C ALA A 30 -10.56 -5.01 -0.25
N ALA A 31 -10.64 -4.47 -1.46
CA ALA A 31 -9.81 -4.93 -2.57
C ALA A 31 -8.37 -4.36 -2.43
N PRO A 32 -7.32 -5.19 -2.48
CA PRO A 32 -5.95 -4.70 -2.54
C PRO A 32 -5.74 -3.84 -3.79
N PRO A 33 -5.07 -2.67 -3.68
CA PRO A 33 -4.79 -1.83 -4.84
C PRO A 33 -3.74 -2.48 -5.76
N ASP A 34 -3.75 -2.11 -7.03
CA ASP A 34 -2.67 -2.47 -7.95
C ASP A 34 -1.35 -1.78 -7.56
N LEU A 35 -0.25 -2.54 -7.57
CA LEU A 35 1.05 -2.08 -7.09
C LEU A 35 1.90 -1.43 -8.19
N SER A 36 1.47 -1.44 -9.45
CA SER A 36 2.28 -0.96 -10.58
C SER A 36 2.70 0.51 -10.48
N LEU A 37 1.86 1.35 -9.84
CA LEU A 37 2.06 2.80 -9.71
C LEU A 37 2.07 3.29 -8.25
N LEU A 38 2.16 2.37 -7.29
CA LEU A 38 2.03 2.73 -5.87
C LEU A 38 3.16 3.68 -5.43
N ALA A 39 4.36 3.55 -5.97
CA ALA A 39 5.48 4.44 -5.66
C ALA A 39 5.37 5.85 -6.29
N LYS A 40 4.29 6.15 -7.02
CA LYS A 40 4.01 7.48 -7.60
C LYS A 40 2.73 8.10 -7.04
N ALA A 41 1.90 7.32 -6.35
CA ALA A 41 0.54 7.71 -5.99
C ALA A 41 0.39 8.56 -4.70
N PRO A 42 1.16 8.35 -3.61
CA PRO A 42 0.94 9.09 -2.37
C PRO A 42 1.47 10.52 -2.47
N GLY A 43 0.62 11.49 -2.18
CA GLY A 43 0.96 12.92 -2.12
C GLY A 43 1.60 13.33 -0.79
N VAL A 44 2.47 12.50 -0.20
CA VAL A 44 3.18 12.85 1.03
C VAL A 44 4.32 13.80 0.68
N GLU A 45 4.30 15.01 1.23
CA GLU A 45 5.36 15.98 1.01
C GLU A 45 6.26 16.09 2.24
N ARG A 46 7.57 16.23 2.04
CA ARG A 46 8.57 16.45 3.11
C ARG A 46 8.47 17.84 3.78
N GLY A 47 7.53 18.68 3.32
CA GLY A 47 7.22 20.01 3.86
C GLY A 47 8.11 21.15 3.34
N PHE A 48 7.67 22.39 3.51
CA PHE A 48 8.45 23.59 3.17
C PHE A 48 9.59 23.79 4.18
N PRO A 49 10.84 24.13 3.76
CA PRO A 49 11.30 24.47 2.41
C PRO A 49 12.05 23.34 1.67
N GLN A 50 11.81 22.08 2.02
CA GLN A 50 12.64 20.95 1.59
C GLN A 50 12.68 20.76 0.07
N PHE A 51 11.64 21.19 -0.65
CA PHE A 51 11.57 21.16 -2.11
C PHE A 51 12.79 21.81 -2.80
N VAL A 52 13.44 22.80 -2.16
CA VAL A 52 14.65 23.45 -2.70
C VAL A 52 15.81 22.47 -2.83
N PHE A 53 15.98 21.57 -1.85
CA PHE A 53 17.03 20.55 -1.89
C PHE A 53 16.67 19.41 -2.84
N ASP A 54 15.39 19.04 -2.88
CA ASP A 54 14.89 17.94 -3.69
C ASP A 54 15.06 18.20 -5.20
N ILE A 55 15.04 19.47 -5.63
CA ILE A 55 15.40 19.88 -7.00
C ILE A 55 16.82 19.44 -7.39
N PHE A 56 17.78 19.53 -6.46
CA PHE A 56 19.18 19.22 -6.74
C PHE A 56 19.51 17.75 -6.52
N THR A 57 18.79 17.07 -5.63
CA THR A 57 19.00 15.65 -5.32
C THR A 57 18.10 14.71 -6.13
N GLN A 58 17.12 15.24 -6.87
CA GLN A 58 16.07 14.49 -7.56
C GLN A 58 15.34 13.52 -6.64
N TYR A 59 15.14 13.93 -5.39
CA TYR A 59 14.47 13.11 -4.37
C TYR A 59 12.95 13.12 -4.56
N ASP A 60 12.33 11.93 -4.59
CA ASP A 60 10.87 11.77 -4.59
C ASP A 60 10.40 11.32 -3.20
N ALA A 61 9.84 12.26 -2.44
CA ALA A 61 9.46 12.06 -1.05
C ALA A 61 8.14 11.30 -0.86
N GLY A 62 7.30 11.21 -1.89
CA GLY A 62 5.90 10.82 -1.69
C GLY A 62 5.66 9.33 -1.65
N GLY A 63 6.21 8.60 -2.63
CA GLY A 63 5.85 7.21 -2.85
C GLY A 63 6.65 6.20 -2.05
N PRO A 64 7.97 6.09 -2.29
CA PRO A 64 8.79 5.05 -1.67
C PRO A 64 8.83 5.14 -0.15
N ASP A 65 8.94 6.35 0.40
CA ASP A 65 8.98 6.58 1.85
C ASP A 65 7.68 6.20 2.53
N TYR A 66 6.54 6.52 1.89
CA TYR A 66 5.22 6.10 2.36
C TYR A 66 5.09 4.56 2.37
N ILE A 67 5.48 3.90 1.29
CA ILE A 67 5.42 2.43 1.21
C ILE A 67 6.31 1.81 2.30
N HIS A 68 7.53 2.31 2.46
CA HIS A 68 8.46 1.81 3.47
C HIS A 68 7.88 1.98 4.88
N SER A 69 7.46 3.20 5.24
CA SER A 69 6.89 3.50 6.56
C SER A 69 5.63 2.69 6.84
N LEU A 70 4.75 2.50 5.85
CA LEU A 70 3.56 1.65 5.97
C LEU A 70 3.95 0.18 6.23
N LEU A 71 4.95 -0.35 5.53
CA LEU A 71 5.36 -1.75 5.71
C LEU A 71 6.07 -2.00 7.05
N THR A 72 6.80 -1.01 7.59
CA THR A 72 7.57 -1.16 8.82
C THR A 72 6.84 -0.67 10.08
N GLY A 73 5.79 0.15 9.97
CA GLY A 73 5.12 0.82 11.09
C GLY A 73 4.08 0.01 11.86
N TYR A 74 3.97 -1.30 11.64
CA TYR A 74 2.92 -2.14 12.24
C TYR A 74 3.08 -2.39 13.75
N ASP A 75 4.29 -2.25 14.30
CA ASP A 75 4.57 -2.53 15.71
C ASP A 75 4.31 -1.32 16.64
N GLU A 76 3.81 -0.22 16.07
CA GLU A 76 3.50 1.01 16.80
C GLU A 76 2.21 0.86 17.64
N THR A 77 2.22 1.41 18.85
CA THR A 77 1.07 1.31 19.75
C THR A 77 0.02 2.37 19.43
N PRO A 78 -1.27 2.02 19.34
CA PRO A 78 -2.33 3.00 19.11
C PRO A 78 -2.43 3.99 20.27
N PRO A 79 -2.64 5.30 20.00
CA PRO A 79 -2.86 6.32 21.03
C PRO A 79 -4.01 5.95 21.97
N ALA A 80 -3.89 6.38 23.24
CA ALA A 80 -4.91 6.11 24.25
C ALA A 80 -6.30 6.62 23.82
N GLY A 81 -7.30 5.74 23.89
CA GLY A 81 -8.69 6.05 23.51
C GLY A 81 -9.02 5.86 22.03
N MET A 82 -8.06 5.43 21.19
CA MET A 82 -8.32 5.09 19.80
C MET A 82 -9.06 3.75 19.70
N VAL A 83 -10.21 3.74 19.03
CA VAL A 83 -10.99 2.52 18.77
C VAL A 83 -10.58 1.97 17.41
N ILE A 84 -10.01 0.77 17.40
CA ILE A 84 -9.67 0.05 16.17
C ILE A 84 -10.86 -0.85 15.80
N PRO A 85 -11.46 -0.68 14.60
CA PRO A 85 -12.50 -1.57 14.11
C PRO A 85 -12.11 -3.04 14.17
N GLU A 86 -13.09 -3.93 14.37
CA GLU A 86 -12.82 -5.35 14.42
C GLU A 86 -12.31 -5.87 13.06
N GLY A 87 -11.27 -6.71 13.12
CA GLY A 87 -10.64 -7.29 11.93
C GLY A 87 -9.91 -6.26 11.06
N THR A 88 -9.46 -5.13 11.62
CA THR A 88 -8.49 -4.23 11.00
C THR A 88 -7.22 -4.13 11.86
N HIS A 89 -6.15 -3.60 11.28
CA HIS A 89 -4.85 -3.44 11.90
C HIS A 89 -4.53 -1.96 12.05
N TYR A 90 -3.86 -1.60 13.14
CA TYR A 90 -3.37 -0.25 13.34
C TYR A 90 -2.05 -0.04 12.60
N ASN A 91 -1.92 1.12 11.96
CA ASN A 91 -0.67 1.60 11.41
C ASN A 91 -0.70 3.14 11.38
N PRO A 92 0.21 3.85 12.05
CA PRO A 92 0.18 5.31 12.17
C PRO A 92 0.43 6.02 10.84
N TYR A 93 1.05 5.34 9.86
CA TYR A 93 1.36 5.93 8.56
C TYR A 93 0.22 5.75 7.55
N PHE A 94 -0.82 4.96 7.85
CA PHE A 94 -1.93 4.78 6.93
C PHE A 94 -2.74 6.07 6.78
N MET A 95 -2.68 6.70 5.61
CA MET A 95 -3.29 8.02 5.37
C MET A 95 -4.81 7.97 5.17
N SER A 96 -5.35 6.84 4.72
CA SER A 96 -6.75 6.74 4.31
C SER A 96 -7.72 6.38 5.44
N GLY A 97 -7.24 6.28 6.69
CA GLY A 97 -8.11 5.99 7.84
C GLY A 97 -7.35 5.67 9.12
N VAL A 98 -8.09 5.26 10.15
CA VAL A 98 -7.54 4.92 11.48
C VAL A 98 -6.86 3.54 11.49
N SER A 99 -7.25 2.66 10.58
CA SER A 99 -6.80 1.26 10.53
C SER A 99 -6.96 0.71 9.11
N LEU A 100 -6.17 -0.30 8.74
CA LEU A 100 -6.23 -0.96 7.43
C LEU A 100 -6.52 -2.47 7.53
N LYS A 101 -7.08 -3.04 6.47
CA LYS A 101 -7.40 -4.48 6.38
C LYS A 101 -6.18 -5.36 6.08
N MET A 102 -5.03 -4.76 5.77
CA MET A 102 -3.79 -5.47 5.50
C MET A 102 -3.11 -5.88 6.82
N PRO A 103 -2.87 -7.18 7.08
CA PRO A 103 -2.05 -7.62 8.21
C PRO A 103 -0.57 -7.29 7.97
N LYS A 104 0.28 -7.37 9.02
CA LYS A 104 1.73 -7.14 8.91
C LYS A 104 2.31 -8.09 7.85
N PRO A 105 2.79 -7.58 6.69
CA PRO A 105 3.19 -8.44 5.58
C PRO A 105 4.66 -8.89 5.67
N LEU A 106 5.47 -8.21 6.49
CA LEU A 106 6.88 -8.50 6.70
C LEU A 106 7.11 -9.15 8.07
N SER A 107 7.92 -10.21 8.11
CA SER A 107 8.31 -10.94 9.33
C SER A 107 9.63 -10.45 9.90
#